data_AF-A0AAD8BSJ9-F1
#
_entry.id   AF-A0AAD8BSJ9-F1
#
_cell.length_a   1.000
_cell.length_b   1.000
_cell.length_c   1.000
_cell.angle_alpha   90.00
_cell.angle_beta   90.00
_cell.angle_gamma   90.00
#
_symmetry.space_group_name_H-M   'P 1'
#
loop_
_entity.id
_entity.type
_entity.pdbx_description
1 polymer ?
#
loop_
_entity_poly.entity_id
_entity_poly.type
_entity_poly.pdbx_seq_one_letter_code
_entity_poly.pdbx_strand_id
1 'polypeptide(L)'
;MAEANTNSKIGILAKAQKQLSRTKTKVLQNLGKAEKTTDDVFKDYVVKTERQQEVAQHLQKELKTYAHCVKDLSFACKNLQQAFAETYESEWTGEPKFKSQIQAFELLWNDYLQNLQDNVINPMNAYLLSFPVLKNKISKRGRKMVDYDNSRHNLEVLQSAKKRDETKIQKAQDELKDVKRIFDELNNELHNELPDFYNSRVTFYAELYSKFFGAENTLHSEVGKTCESITDIAQSLGKDFEHFKYQPKRPISVT
;
A
#
# COMPACT_ATOMS: atom_id res chain seq x y z
N MET A 1 13.69 19.58 -38.25
CA MET A 1 13.63 18.17 -37.79
C MET A 1 15.01 17.51 -37.57
N ALA A 2 16.13 18.03 -38.09
CA ALA A 2 17.46 17.44 -37.86
C ALA A 2 18.04 17.69 -36.45
N GLU A 3 17.83 18.87 -35.86
CA GLU A 3 18.41 19.27 -34.55
C GLU A 3 17.83 18.53 -33.34
N ALA A 4 16.56 18.12 -33.39
CA ALA A 4 15.93 17.34 -32.32
C ALA A 4 16.49 15.91 -32.21
N ASN A 5 16.95 15.34 -33.34
CA ASN A 5 17.46 13.97 -33.41
C ASN A 5 18.95 13.88 -33.03
N THR A 6 19.73 14.94 -33.26
CA THR A 6 21.11 15.06 -32.75
C THR A 6 21.13 15.27 -31.23
N ASN A 7 20.25 16.11 -30.67
CA ASN A 7 20.17 16.31 -29.22
C ASN A 7 19.76 15.05 -28.45
N SER A 8 18.86 14.21 -28.99
CA SER A 8 18.48 12.94 -28.35
C SER A 8 19.63 11.92 -28.35
N LYS A 9 20.37 11.81 -29.47
CA LYS A 9 21.54 10.92 -29.61
C LYS A 9 22.72 11.36 -28.72
N ILE A 10 22.98 12.66 -28.63
CA ILE A 10 23.97 13.24 -27.71
C ILE A 10 23.60 12.94 -26.25
N GLY A 11 22.31 13.04 -25.89
CA GLY A 11 21.82 12.69 -24.55
C GLY A 11 21.98 11.22 -24.18
N ILE A 12 21.80 10.30 -25.15
CA ILE A 12 22.00 8.85 -24.95
C ILE A 12 23.48 8.52 -24.77
N LEU A 13 24.36 9.08 -25.60
CA LEU A 13 25.81 8.88 -25.52
C LEU A 13 26.38 9.45 -24.21
N ALA A 14 25.96 10.65 -23.79
CA ALA A 14 26.38 11.24 -22.52
C ALA A 14 25.91 10.42 -21.31
N LYS A 15 24.70 9.84 -21.36
CA LYS A 15 24.22 8.90 -20.33
C LYS A 15 25.05 7.62 -20.29
N ALA A 16 25.36 7.03 -21.45
CA ALA A 16 26.19 5.84 -21.56
C ALA A 16 27.61 6.08 -21.01
N GLN A 17 28.21 7.22 -21.32
CA GLN A 17 29.52 7.62 -20.82
C GLN A 17 29.53 7.79 -19.29
N LYS A 18 28.50 8.44 -18.72
CA LYS A 18 28.34 8.54 -17.26
C LYS A 18 28.16 7.17 -16.61
N GLN A 19 27.42 6.25 -17.25
CA GLN A 19 27.21 4.90 -16.74
C GLN A 19 28.49 4.05 -16.74
N LEU A 20 29.30 4.13 -17.80
CA LEU A 20 30.62 3.51 -17.86
C LEU A 20 31.55 4.07 -16.78
N SER A 21 31.59 5.39 -16.62
CA SER A 21 32.38 6.06 -15.59
C SER A 21 32.01 5.59 -14.16
N ARG A 22 30.71 5.49 -13.85
CA ARG A 22 30.23 4.98 -12.56
C ARG A 22 30.62 3.53 -12.31
N THR A 23 30.52 2.70 -13.34
CA THR A 23 30.87 1.27 -13.27
C THR A 23 32.35 1.10 -12.96
N LYS A 24 33.20 1.87 -13.66
CA LYS A 24 34.65 1.89 -13.42
C LYS A 24 34.99 2.25 -11.98
N THR A 25 34.37 3.26 -11.41
CA THR A 25 34.70 3.68 -10.03
C THR A 25 34.20 2.73 -8.97
N LYS A 26 33.02 2.13 -9.14
CA LYS A 26 32.58 1.06 -8.23
C LYS A 26 33.60 -0.08 -8.17
N VAL A 27 34.17 -0.46 -9.32
CA VAL A 27 35.23 -1.47 -9.38
C VAL A 27 36.49 -0.99 -8.64
N LEU A 28 36.93 0.25 -8.85
CA LEU A 28 38.10 0.80 -8.16
C LEU A 28 37.93 0.91 -6.65
N GLN A 29 36.75 1.31 -6.18
CA GLN A 29 36.39 1.33 -4.75
C GLN A 29 36.41 -0.08 -4.15
N ASN A 30 35.82 -1.07 -4.83
CA ASN A 30 35.83 -2.47 -4.38
C ASN A 30 37.24 -3.08 -4.34
N LEU A 31 38.18 -2.54 -5.12
CA LEU A 31 39.60 -2.92 -5.12
C LEU A 31 40.45 -2.09 -4.15
N GLY A 32 39.86 -1.17 -3.37
CA GLY A 32 40.58 -0.28 -2.45
C GLY A 32 41.45 0.78 -3.12
N LYS A 33 41.28 1.02 -4.42
CA LYS A 33 42.09 1.96 -5.23
C LYS A 33 41.47 3.36 -5.36
N ALA A 34 40.29 3.57 -4.79
CA ALA A 34 39.61 4.86 -4.71
C ALA A 34 38.89 4.96 -3.37
N GLU A 35 38.90 6.14 -2.76
CA GLU A 35 38.20 6.39 -1.50
C GLU A 35 36.68 6.33 -1.72
N LYS A 36 35.95 5.86 -0.69
CA LYS A 36 34.51 5.67 -0.75
C LYS A 36 33.84 6.52 0.33
N THR A 37 32.94 7.40 -0.09
CA THR A 37 32.08 8.12 0.85
C THR A 37 31.18 7.12 1.58
N THR A 38 31.19 7.16 2.92
CA THR A 38 30.33 6.32 3.77
C THR A 38 29.39 7.18 4.59
N ASP A 39 28.19 6.66 4.82
CA ASP A 39 27.09 7.37 5.46
C ASP A 39 26.18 6.33 6.10
N ASP A 40 26.45 6.04 7.37
CA ASP A 40 25.84 4.92 8.06
C ASP A 40 24.43 5.23 8.54
N VAL A 41 24.13 6.51 8.84
CA VAL A 41 22.78 6.97 9.18
C VAL A 41 21.86 6.80 7.97
N PHE A 42 22.27 7.23 6.77
CA PHE A 42 21.49 7.01 5.56
C PHE A 42 21.24 5.52 5.29
N LYS A 43 22.28 4.68 5.42
CA LYS A 43 22.14 3.23 5.20
C LYS A 43 21.14 2.59 6.18
N ASP A 44 21.20 2.95 7.46
CA ASP A 44 20.26 2.47 8.48
C ASP A 44 18.83 2.81 8.11
N TYR A 45 18.56 4.05 7.69
CA TYR A 45 17.22 4.44 7.23
C TYR A 45 16.78 3.73 5.95
N VAL A 46 17.69 3.47 5.00
CA VAL A 46 17.36 2.67 3.80
C VAL A 46 16.89 1.26 4.20
N VAL A 47 17.62 0.57 5.10
CA VAL A 47 17.24 -0.77 5.58
C VAL A 47 15.90 -0.72 6.31
N LYS A 48 15.68 0.30 7.15
CA LYS A 48 14.39 0.53 7.84
C LYS A 48 13.24 0.73 6.85
N THR A 49 13.44 1.50 5.78
CA THR A 49 12.42 1.70 4.73
C THR A 49 12.15 0.43 3.94
N GLU A 50 13.17 -0.38 3.62
CA GLU A 50 12.99 -1.68 2.97
C GLU A 50 12.17 -2.63 3.85
N ARG A 51 12.51 -2.74 5.14
CA ARG A 51 11.74 -3.51 6.13
C ARG A 51 10.29 -3.01 6.24
N GLN A 52 10.09 -1.70 6.28
CA GLN A 52 8.77 -1.07 6.33
C GLN A 52 7.94 -1.42 5.08
N GLN A 53 8.56 -1.48 3.89
CA GLN A 53 7.90 -1.88 2.65
C GLN A 53 7.46 -3.34 2.70
N GLU A 54 8.34 -4.25 3.13
CA GLU A 54 8.04 -5.69 3.22
C GLU A 54 6.84 -5.95 4.14
N VAL A 55 6.84 -5.35 5.33
CA VAL A 55 5.74 -5.48 6.29
C VAL A 55 4.44 -4.92 5.71
N ALA A 56 4.50 -3.76 5.06
CA ALA A 56 3.34 -3.14 4.41
C ALA A 56 2.78 -4.02 3.28
N GLN A 57 3.64 -4.60 2.44
CA GLN A 57 3.22 -5.50 1.36
C GLN A 57 2.58 -6.78 1.89
N HIS A 58 3.13 -7.34 2.97
CA HIS A 58 2.52 -8.49 3.62
C HIS A 58 1.12 -8.14 4.16
N LEU A 59 0.98 -7.03 4.89
CA LEU A 59 -0.32 -6.58 5.39
C LEU A 59 -1.34 -6.36 4.26
N GLN A 60 -0.94 -5.70 3.17
CA GLN A 60 -1.81 -5.49 2.01
C GLN A 60 -2.31 -6.82 1.42
N LYS A 61 -1.43 -7.82 1.32
CA LYS A 61 -1.80 -9.15 0.83
C LYS A 61 -2.86 -9.77 1.73
N GLU A 62 -2.64 -9.77 3.04
CA GLU A 62 -3.57 -10.38 4.00
C GLU A 62 -4.90 -9.62 4.06
N LEU A 63 -4.90 -8.28 3.97
CA LEU A 63 -6.14 -7.47 3.88
C LEU A 63 -6.96 -7.79 2.64
N LYS A 64 -6.31 -8.00 1.49
CA LYS A 64 -6.99 -8.39 0.24
C LYS A 64 -7.56 -9.80 0.33
N THR A 65 -6.80 -10.75 0.88
CA THR A 65 -7.29 -12.11 1.16
C THR A 65 -8.50 -12.06 2.08
N TYR A 66 -8.40 -11.33 3.19
CA TYR A 66 -9.47 -11.16 4.15
C TYR A 66 -10.75 -10.62 3.49
N ALA A 67 -10.65 -9.50 2.75
CA ALA A 67 -11.81 -8.91 2.08
C ALA A 67 -12.44 -9.85 1.03
N HIS A 68 -11.63 -10.68 0.35
CA HIS A 68 -12.16 -11.71 -0.53
C HIS A 68 -12.95 -12.77 0.25
N CYS A 69 -12.41 -13.27 1.37
CA CYS A 69 -13.11 -14.25 2.21
C CYS A 69 -14.39 -13.67 2.82
N VAL A 70 -14.39 -12.40 3.26
CA VAL A 70 -15.59 -11.70 3.74
C VAL A 70 -16.65 -11.63 2.64
N LYS A 71 -16.25 -11.37 1.40
CA LYS A 71 -17.18 -11.35 0.26
C LYS A 71 -17.79 -12.72 -0.01
N ASP A 72 -17.00 -13.79 0.08
CA ASP A 72 -17.52 -15.15 -0.08
C ASP A 72 -18.48 -15.53 1.08
N LEU A 73 -18.12 -15.13 2.32
CA LEU A 73 -18.99 -15.30 3.48
C LEU A 73 -20.30 -14.53 3.31
N SER A 74 -20.27 -13.28 2.82
CA SER A 74 -21.49 -12.50 2.64
C SER A 74 -22.44 -13.13 1.62
N PHE A 75 -21.90 -13.72 0.53
CA PHE A 75 -22.70 -14.50 -0.41
C PHE A 75 -23.31 -15.75 0.23
N ALA A 76 -22.53 -16.49 1.02
CA ALA A 76 -23.03 -17.66 1.73
C ALA A 76 -24.15 -17.28 2.72
N CYS A 77 -23.96 -16.20 3.48
CA CYS A 77 -24.97 -15.66 4.39
C CYS A 77 -26.24 -15.26 3.64
N LYS A 78 -26.12 -14.53 2.52
CA LYS A 78 -27.25 -14.13 1.69
C LYS A 78 -28.08 -15.33 1.22
N ASN A 79 -27.43 -16.37 0.70
CA ASN A 79 -28.11 -17.56 0.21
C ASN A 79 -28.84 -18.31 1.34
N LEU A 80 -28.21 -18.43 2.51
CA LEU A 80 -28.84 -19.05 3.67
C LEU A 80 -30.06 -18.25 4.16
N GLN A 81 -29.91 -16.93 4.22
CA GLN A 81 -30.97 -16.03 4.65
C GLN A 81 -32.16 -16.01 3.69
N GLN A 82 -31.90 -16.07 2.38
CA GLN A 82 -32.93 -16.22 1.36
C GLN A 82 -33.72 -17.52 1.56
N ALA A 83 -33.04 -18.63 1.84
CA ALA A 83 -33.72 -19.89 2.16
C ALA A 83 -34.60 -19.78 3.42
N PHE A 84 -34.13 -19.09 4.47
CA PHE A 84 -34.97 -18.81 5.64
C PHE A 84 -36.21 -17.98 5.29
N ALA A 85 -36.06 -16.94 4.46
CA ALA A 85 -37.18 -16.11 4.03
C ALA A 85 -38.22 -16.87 3.20
N GLU A 86 -37.80 -17.87 2.42
CA GLU A 86 -38.70 -18.75 1.65
C GLU A 86 -39.47 -19.74 2.53
N THR A 87 -38.88 -20.17 3.65
CA THR A 87 -39.59 -21.02 4.62
C THR A 87 -40.61 -20.26 5.47
N TYR A 88 -40.55 -18.93 5.51
CA TYR A 88 -41.44 -18.11 6.32
C TYR A 88 -42.69 -17.72 5.53
N GLU A 89 -43.81 -18.39 5.83
CA GLU A 89 -45.07 -18.23 5.09
C GLU A 89 -45.78 -16.90 5.40
N SER A 90 -46.56 -16.40 4.42
CA SER A 90 -47.22 -15.09 4.48
C SER A 90 -48.28 -14.97 5.59
N GLU A 91 -48.86 -16.09 5.99
CA GLU A 91 -49.86 -16.23 7.05
C GLU A 91 -49.25 -16.25 8.46
N TRP A 92 -47.93 -16.41 8.58
CA TRP A 92 -47.28 -16.54 9.88
C TRP A 92 -47.08 -15.19 10.55
N THR A 93 -47.29 -15.17 11.87
CA THR A 93 -47.08 -13.98 12.68
C THR A 93 -45.68 -13.41 12.48
N GLY A 94 -45.59 -12.12 12.17
CA GLY A 94 -44.33 -11.40 12.03
C GLY A 94 -43.63 -11.52 10.67
N GLU A 95 -44.23 -12.15 9.65
CA GLU A 95 -43.60 -12.36 8.32
C GLU A 95 -43.01 -11.08 7.69
N PRO A 96 -43.71 -9.93 7.63
CA PRO A 96 -43.15 -8.74 6.97
C PRO A 96 -41.90 -8.22 7.71
N LYS A 97 -41.90 -8.35 9.04
CA LYS A 97 -40.76 -7.98 9.87
C LYS A 97 -39.62 -8.99 9.68
N PHE A 98 -39.92 -10.28 9.59
CA PHE A 98 -38.90 -11.31 9.34
C PHE A 98 -38.18 -11.05 8.01
N LYS A 99 -38.94 -10.87 6.91
CA LYS A 99 -38.36 -10.63 5.57
C LYS A 99 -37.57 -9.33 5.49
N SER A 100 -38.04 -8.26 6.15
CA SER A 100 -37.26 -7.00 6.20
C SER A 100 -35.96 -7.13 7.01
N GLN A 101 -35.93 -7.90 8.10
CA GLN A 101 -34.69 -8.19 8.83
C GLN A 101 -33.70 -9.02 7.99
N ILE A 102 -34.20 -9.98 7.22
CA ILE A 102 -33.37 -10.74 6.27
C ILE A 102 -32.75 -9.82 5.21
N GLN A 103 -33.51 -8.88 4.65
CA GLN A 103 -32.96 -7.92 3.69
C GLN A 103 -31.94 -6.96 4.30
N ALA A 104 -32.11 -6.59 5.58
CA ALA A 104 -31.17 -5.72 6.28
C ALA A 104 -29.75 -6.31 6.35
N PHE A 105 -29.61 -7.64 6.49
CA PHE A 105 -28.30 -8.30 6.48
C PHE A 105 -27.50 -8.04 5.20
N GLU A 106 -28.14 -8.10 4.04
CA GLU A 106 -27.45 -7.88 2.77
C GLU A 106 -26.86 -6.47 2.70
N LEU A 107 -27.59 -5.46 3.19
CA LEU A 107 -27.13 -4.08 3.25
C LEU A 107 -25.93 -3.92 4.20
N LEU A 108 -25.99 -4.51 5.39
CA LEU A 108 -24.89 -4.45 6.36
C LEU A 108 -23.58 -5.02 5.80
N TRP A 109 -23.65 -6.16 5.10
CA TRP A 109 -22.47 -6.76 4.48
C TRP A 109 -21.93 -5.93 3.31
N ASN A 110 -22.81 -5.36 2.48
CA ASN A 110 -22.41 -4.48 1.39
C ASN A 110 -21.71 -3.22 1.90
N ASP A 111 -22.27 -2.58 2.92
CA ASP A 111 -21.70 -1.39 3.55
C ASP A 111 -20.33 -1.70 4.18
N TYR A 112 -20.20 -2.85 4.84
CA TYR A 112 -18.92 -3.30 5.40
C TYR A 112 -17.86 -3.55 4.32
N LEU A 113 -18.19 -4.28 3.26
CA LEU A 113 -17.27 -4.55 2.15
C LEU A 113 -16.84 -3.26 1.44
N GLN A 114 -17.76 -2.32 1.26
CA GLN A 114 -17.44 -1.01 0.68
C GLN A 114 -16.51 -0.22 1.61
N ASN A 115 -16.78 -0.25 2.93
CA ASN A 115 -15.92 0.42 3.91
C ASN A 115 -14.50 -0.17 3.92
N LEU A 116 -14.36 -1.50 3.90
CA LEU A 116 -13.06 -2.16 3.79
C LEU A 116 -12.33 -1.73 2.52
N GLN A 117 -13.03 -1.65 1.39
CA GLN A 117 -12.43 -1.24 0.13
C GLN A 117 -11.92 0.22 0.20
N ASP A 118 -12.77 1.13 0.65
CA ASP A 118 -12.51 2.57 0.57
C ASP A 118 -11.61 3.10 1.68
N ASN A 119 -11.77 2.59 2.90
CA ASN A 119 -11.10 3.14 4.08
C ASN A 119 -9.93 2.27 4.58
N VAL A 120 -9.75 1.07 4.03
CA VAL A 120 -8.65 0.17 4.43
C VAL A 120 -7.79 -0.20 3.23
N ILE A 121 -8.36 -0.84 2.20
CA ILE A 121 -7.60 -1.36 1.06
C ILE A 121 -7.04 -0.22 0.19
N ASN A 122 -7.85 0.78 -0.15
CA ASN A 122 -7.41 1.90 -0.97
C ASN A 122 -6.30 2.74 -0.30
N PRO A 123 -6.40 3.13 0.99
CA PRO A 123 -5.31 3.78 1.71
C PRO A 123 -4.04 2.93 1.78
N MET A 124 -4.18 1.62 2.00
CA MET A 124 -3.04 0.68 2.01
C MET A 124 -2.33 0.63 0.65
N ASN A 125 -3.10 0.60 -0.46
CA ASN A 125 -2.55 0.67 -1.80
C ASN A 125 -1.83 2.02 -2.03
N ALA A 126 -2.44 3.13 -1.64
CA ALA A 126 -1.86 4.47 -1.81
C ALA A 126 -0.55 4.63 -1.03
N TYR A 127 -0.50 4.18 0.21
CA TYR A 127 0.72 4.19 1.03
C TYR A 127 1.87 3.39 0.37
N LEU A 128 1.56 2.24 -0.24
CA LEU A 128 2.55 1.44 -0.95
C LEU A 128 3.10 2.11 -2.22
N LEU A 129 2.36 3.04 -2.85
CA LEU A 129 2.83 3.77 -4.02
C LEU A 129 3.93 4.79 -3.70
N SER A 130 4.10 5.18 -2.43
CA SER A 130 5.17 6.11 -2.02
C SER A 130 6.56 5.46 -2.01
N PHE A 131 6.64 4.14 -1.80
CA PHE A 131 7.94 3.43 -1.72
C PHE A 131 8.72 3.44 -3.04
N PRO A 132 8.12 3.15 -4.22
CA PRO A 132 8.83 3.27 -5.50
C PRO A 132 9.39 4.67 -5.77
N VAL A 133 8.66 5.73 -5.38
CA VAL A 133 9.11 7.12 -5.53
C VAL A 133 10.37 7.37 -4.69
N LEU A 134 10.33 6.98 -3.42
CA LEU A 134 11.45 7.12 -2.49
C LEU A 134 12.66 6.27 -2.92
N LYS A 135 12.43 5.02 -3.36
CA LYS A 135 13.47 4.13 -3.90
C LYS A 135 14.18 4.71 -5.12
N ASN A 136 13.42 5.38 -6.01
CA ASN A 136 13.99 6.06 -7.17
C ASN A 136 14.89 7.25 -6.76
N LYS A 137 14.50 8.01 -5.73
CA LYS A 137 15.33 9.09 -5.15
C LYS A 137 16.60 8.55 -4.50
N ILE A 138 16.50 7.51 -3.67
CA ILE A 138 17.66 6.81 -3.07
C ILE A 138 18.64 6.35 -4.16
N SER A 139 18.12 5.70 -5.21
CA SER A 139 18.92 5.23 -6.34
C SER A 139 19.59 6.40 -7.09
N LYS A 140 18.89 7.54 -7.24
CA LYS A 140 19.44 8.75 -7.84
C LYS A 140 20.58 9.33 -6.99
N ARG A 141 20.42 9.43 -5.67
CA ARG A 141 21.49 9.83 -4.74
C ARG A 141 22.71 8.92 -4.87
N GLY A 142 22.51 7.59 -4.86
CA GLY A 142 23.60 6.63 -5.02
C GLY A 142 24.39 6.82 -6.33
N ARG A 143 23.70 7.13 -7.44
CA ARG A 143 24.38 7.47 -8.72
C ARG A 143 25.18 8.78 -8.63
N LYS A 144 24.66 9.78 -7.92
CA LYS A 144 25.31 11.09 -7.76
C LYS A 144 26.49 11.06 -6.81
N MET A 145 26.44 10.23 -5.78
CA MET A 145 27.59 9.95 -4.92
C MET A 145 28.76 9.37 -5.72
N VAL A 146 28.48 8.40 -6.60
CA VAL A 146 29.53 7.85 -7.49
C VAL A 146 30.03 8.90 -8.47
N ASP A 147 29.14 9.71 -9.09
CA ASP A 147 29.60 10.82 -9.95
C ASP A 147 30.55 11.78 -9.18
N TYR A 148 30.25 12.08 -7.91
CA TYR A 148 31.07 12.93 -7.05
C TYR A 148 32.44 12.31 -6.74
N ASP A 149 32.47 11.05 -6.31
CA ASP A 149 33.72 10.32 -6.04
C ASP A 149 34.60 10.27 -7.32
N ASN A 150 33.99 10.11 -8.50
CA ASN A 150 34.70 10.12 -9.79
C ASN A 150 35.35 11.47 -10.08
N SER A 151 34.60 12.55 -9.97
CA SER A 151 35.11 13.91 -10.23
C SER A 151 36.21 14.29 -9.25
N ARG A 152 36.09 13.86 -7.98
CA ARG A 152 37.11 14.07 -6.95
C ARG A 152 38.40 13.34 -7.31
N HIS A 153 38.31 12.05 -7.63
CA HIS A 153 39.47 11.26 -8.03
C HIS A 153 40.13 11.79 -9.31
N ASN A 154 39.34 12.22 -10.30
CA ASN A 154 39.86 12.82 -11.53
C ASN A 154 40.67 14.10 -11.23
N LEU A 155 40.16 14.97 -10.34
CA LEU A 155 40.89 16.16 -9.92
C LEU A 155 42.19 15.81 -9.19
N GLU A 156 42.16 14.86 -8.25
CA GLU A 156 43.35 14.38 -7.52
C GLU A 156 44.44 13.87 -8.47
N VAL A 157 44.06 13.09 -9.49
CA VAL A 157 44.99 12.58 -10.51
C VAL A 157 45.59 13.72 -11.34
N LEU A 158 44.78 14.69 -11.78
CA LEU A 158 45.27 15.83 -12.57
C LEU A 158 46.21 16.73 -11.76
N GLN A 159 45.92 16.95 -10.48
CA GLN A 159 46.75 17.76 -9.58
C GLN A 159 48.08 17.09 -9.23
N SER A 160 48.12 15.76 -9.21
CA SER A 160 49.29 14.93 -8.91
C SER A 160 50.16 14.62 -10.14
N ALA A 161 49.73 15.06 -11.34
CA ALA A 161 50.46 14.81 -12.57
C ALA A 161 51.79 15.59 -12.62
N LYS A 162 52.87 14.94 -13.07
CA LYS A 162 54.20 15.56 -13.22
C LYS A 162 54.20 16.81 -14.11
N LYS A 163 53.32 16.85 -15.12
CA LYS A 163 53.08 18.03 -15.96
C LYS A 163 51.67 18.55 -15.67
N ARG A 164 51.60 19.67 -14.98
CA ARG A 164 50.33 20.31 -14.61
C ARG A 164 49.79 21.14 -15.77
N ASP A 165 48.52 20.95 -16.05
CA ASP A 165 47.75 21.71 -17.04
C ASP A 165 46.68 22.50 -16.28
N GLU A 166 47.00 23.76 -15.95
CA GLU A 166 46.17 24.59 -15.08
C GLU A 166 44.75 24.78 -15.64
N THR A 167 44.61 24.85 -16.97
CA THR A 167 43.29 24.95 -17.62
C THR A 167 42.46 23.69 -17.42
N LYS A 168 43.06 22.50 -17.55
CA LYS A 168 42.36 21.23 -17.27
C LYS A 168 42.03 21.06 -15.79
N ILE A 169 42.93 21.48 -14.91
CA ILE A 169 42.72 21.43 -13.46
C ILE A 169 41.54 22.34 -13.09
N GLN A 170 41.51 23.58 -13.57
CA GLN A 170 40.40 24.51 -13.32
C GLN A 170 39.06 23.93 -13.78
N LYS A 171 39.01 23.37 -14.99
CA LYS A 171 37.79 22.73 -15.51
C LYS A 171 37.32 21.55 -14.64
N ALA A 172 38.26 20.74 -14.14
CA ALA A 172 37.93 19.62 -13.25
C ALA A 172 37.47 20.10 -11.86
N GLN A 173 37.96 21.24 -11.37
CA GLN A 173 37.47 21.88 -10.15
C GLN A 173 36.03 22.38 -10.30
N ASP A 174 35.72 23.04 -11.41
CA ASP A 174 34.37 23.53 -11.70
C ASP A 174 33.38 22.36 -11.80
N GLU A 175 33.76 21.28 -12.52
CA GLU A 175 32.96 20.06 -12.61
C GLU A 175 32.74 19.39 -11.24
N LEU A 176 33.79 19.30 -10.41
CA LEU A 176 33.67 18.77 -9.06
C LEU A 176 32.69 19.59 -8.22
N LYS A 177 32.75 20.92 -8.30
CA LYS A 177 31.86 21.82 -7.57
C LYS A 177 30.40 21.61 -7.97
N ASP A 178 30.13 21.50 -9.27
CA ASP A 178 28.78 21.26 -9.79
C ASP A 178 28.22 19.90 -9.38
N VAL A 179 29.02 18.84 -9.51
CA VAL A 179 28.61 17.49 -9.13
C VAL A 179 28.40 17.37 -7.63
N LYS A 180 29.28 17.99 -6.82
CA LYS A 180 29.15 18.05 -5.36
C LYS A 180 27.84 18.74 -4.96
N ARG A 181 27.54 19.90 -5.53
CA ARG A 181 26.28 20.62 -5.23
C ARG A 181 25.05 19.73 -5.47
N ILE A 182 24.97 19.06 -6.63
CA ILE A 182 23.85 18.19 -6.98
C ILE A 182 23.75 16.97 -6.04
N PHE A 183 24.90 16.41 -5.64
CA PHE A 183 24.91 15.31 -4.67
C PHE A 183 24.45 15.79 -3.29
N ASP A 184 25.01 16.88 -2.78
CA ASP A 184 24.70 17.44 -1.45
C ASP A 184 23.22 17.83 -1.34
N GLU A 185 22.63 18.44 -2.37
CA GLU A 185 21.20 18.75 -2.43
C GLU A 185 20.34 17.48 -2.22
N LEU A 186 20.52 16.46 -3.06
CA LEU A 186 19.78 15.19 -2.95
C LEU A 186 20.08 14.44 -1.66
N ASN A 187 21.31 14.55 -1.17
CA ASN A 187 21.74 13.93 0.07
C ASN A 187 20.99 14.51 1.25
N ASN A 188 20.97 15.84 1.37
CA ASN A 188 20.33 16.55 2.46
C ASN A 188 18.81 16.38 2.43
N GLU A 189 18.20 16.41 1.25
CA GLU A 189 16.78 16.08 1.07
C GLU A 189 16.44 14.70 1.66
N LEU A 190 17.20 13.66 1.30
CA LEU A 190 16.92 12.30 1.79
C LEU A 190 17.25 12.10 3.27
N HIS A 191 18.18 12.87 3.84
CA HIS A 191 18.43 12.85 5.29
C HIS A 191 17.26 13.39 6.09
N ASN A 192 16.42 14.24 5.50
CA ASN A 192 15.19 14.71 6.12
C ASN A 192 14.00 13.78 5.78
N GLU A 193 13.85 13.44 4.49
CA GLU A 193 12.68 12.70 3.99
C GLU A 193 12.62 11.25 4.50
N LEU A 194 13.76 10.55 4.63
CA LEU A 194 13.76 9.15 5.07
C LEU A 194 13.31 8.98 6.53
N PRO A 195 13.83 9.75 7.51
CA PRO A 195 13.30 9.71 8.87
C PRO A 195 11.81 10.05 8.95
N ASP A 196 11.38 11.11 8.24
CA ASP A 196 9.99 11.55 8.24
C ASP A 196 9.07 10.48 7.65
N PHE A 197 9.46 9.90 6.51
CA PHE A 197 8.73 8.81 5.88
C PHE A 197 8.67 7.57 6.80
N TYR A 198 9.78 7.22 7.46
CA TYR A 198 9.81 6.12 8.40
C TYR A 198 8.83 6.40 9.55
N ASN A 199 8.89 7.57 10.18
CA ASN A 199 8.04 7.94 11.31
C ASN A 199 6.54 8.00 10.94
N SER A 200 6.21 8.42 9.71
CA SER A 200 4.83 8.50 9.22
C SER A 200 4.05 7.18 9.32
N ARG A 201 4.76 6.03 9.35
CA ARG A 201 4.16 4.70 9.49
C ARG A 201 3.27 4.57 10.73
N VAL A 202 3.62 5.26 11.82
CA VAL A 202 2.90 5.16 13.10
C VAL A 202 1.49 5.73 12.93
N THR A 203 1.39 6.95 12.40
CA THR A 203 0.10 7.59 12.13
C THR A 203 -0.70 6.81 11.10
N PHE A 204 -0.06 6.38 10.01
CA PHE A 204 -0.71 5.58 8.98
C PHE A 204 -1.35 4.30 9.54
N TYR A 205 -0.58 3.50 10.31
CA TYR A 205 -1.12 2.26 10.86
C TYR A 205 -2.17 2.51 11.96
N ALA A 206 -2.00 3.54 12.79
CA ALA A 206 -3.00 3.90 13.78
C ALA A 206 -4.35 4.25 13.14
N GLU A 207 -4.34 5.05 12.07
CA GLU A 207 -5.54 5.37 11.30
C GLU A 207 -6.13 4.14 10.63
N LEU A 208 -5.30 3.34 9.96
CA LEU A 208 -5.73 2.12 9.27
C LEU A 208 -6.41 1.13 10.22
N TYR A 209 -5.82 0.88 11.40
CA TYR A 209 -6.38 -0.01 12.42
C TYR A 209 -7.69 0.54 12.98
N SER A 210 -7.75 1.84 13.26
CA SER A 210 -8.97 2.49 13.73
C SER A 210 -10.11 2.34 12.72
N LYS A 211 -9.84 2.52 11.43
CA LYS A 211 -10.84 2.32 10.38
C LYS A 211 -11.26 0.86 10.25
N PHE A 212 -10.30 -0.06 10.23
CA PHE A 212 -10.59 -1.50 10.11
C PHE A 212 -11.42 -2.02 11.29
N PHE A 213 -10.93 -1.85 12.52
CA PHE A 213 -11.63 -2.36 13.70
C PHE A 213 -12.91 -1.59 14.00
N GLY A 214 -13.00 -0.31 13.63
CA GLY A 214 -14.25 0.46 13.70
C GLY A 214 -15.33 -0.10 12.77
N ALA A 215 -14.95 -0.51 11.56
CA ALA A 215 -15.86 -1.15 10.60
C ALA A 215 -16.30 -2.54 11.11
N GLU A 216 -15.37 -3.37 11.61
CA GLU A 216 -15.65 -4.67 12.24
C GLU A 216 -16.66 -4.53 13.39
N ASN A 217 -16.39 -3.61 14.32
CA ASN A 217 -17.26 -3.38 15.47
C ASN A 217 -18.67 -2.95 15.04
N THR A 218 -18.77 -2.08 14.03
CA THR A 218 -20.06 -1.63 13.50
C THR A 218 -20.82 -2.80 12.89
N LEU A 219 -20.19 -3.57 12.00
CA LEU A 219 -20.81 -4.74 11.39
C LEU A 219 -21.30 -5.72 12.45
N HIS A 220 -20.43 -6.14 13.37
CA HIS A 220 -20.77 -7.15 14.37
C HIS A 220 -21.89 -6.69 15.32
N SER A 221 -21.89 -5.41 15.71
CA SER A 221 -22.98 -4.83 16.51
C SER A 221 -24.32 -4.89 15.78
N GLU A 222 -24.37 -4.42 14.54
CA GLU A 222 -25.63 -4.39 13.78
C GLU A 222 -26.12 -5.79 13.41
N VAL A 223 -25.22 -6.70 13.01
CA VAL A 223 -25.54 -8.11 12.80
C VAL A 223 -26.11 -8.74 14.07
N GLY A 224 -25.52 -8.45 15.24
CA GLY A 224 -26.03 -8.92 16.53
C GLY A 224 -27.48 -8.50 16.77
N LYS A 225 -27.79 -7.21 16.58
CA LYS A 225 -29.15 -6.68 16.73
C LYS A 225 -30.14 -7.32 15.75
N THR A 226 -29.74 -7.55 14.51
CA THR A 226 -30.58 -8.24 13.52
C THR A 226 -30.84 -9.69 13.92
N CYS A 227 -29.83 -10.41 14.39
CA CYS A 227 -29.98 -11.77 14.92
C CYS A 227 -30.94 -11.84 16.11
N GLU A 228 -30.84 -10.90 17.06
CA GLU A 228 -31.76 -10.80 18.20
C GLU A 228 -33.19 -10.58 17.73
N SER A 229 -33.41 -9.61 16.83
CA SER A 229 -34.72 -9.31 16.26
C SER A 229 -35.35 -10.52 15.55
N ILE A 230 -34.57 -11.27 14.77
CA ILE A 230 -35.03 -12.51 14.11
C ILE A 230 -35.37 -13.59 15.14
N THR A 231 -34.56 -13.73 16.19
CA THR A 231 -34.79 -14.70 17.26
C THR A 231 -36.10 -14.42 17.98
N ASP A 232 -36.39 -13.16 18.32
CA ASP A 232 -37.64 -12.74 18.96
C ASP A 232 -38.86 -13.03 18.08
N ILE A 233 -38.75 -12.80 16.76
CA ILE A 233 -39.80 -13.11 15.80
C ILE A 233 -40.06 -14.63 15.76
N ALA A 234 -39.00 -15.44 15.67
CA ALA A 234 -39.11 -16.89 15.66
C ALA A 234 -39.74 -17.45 16.94
N GLN A 235 -39.37 -16.91 18.12
CA GLN A 235 -39.99 -17.28 19.38
C GLN A 235 -41.48 -16.90 19.44
N SER A 236 -41.82 -15.73 18.89
CA SER A 236 -43.22 -15.26 18.84
C SER A 236 -44.06 -16.16 17.93
N LEU A 237 -43.52 -16.59 16.79
CA LEU A 237 -44.16 -17.57 15.91
C LEU A 237 -44.41 -18.90 16.63
N GLY A 238 -43.42 -19.40 17.38
CA GLY A 238 -43.55 -20.64 18.15
C GLY A 238 -44.69 -20.59 19.18
N LYS A 239 -44.87 -19.45 19.86
CA LYS A 239 -45.96 -19.23 20.82
C LYS A 239 -47.33 -19.08 20.15
N ASP A 240 -47.37 -18.43 18.99
CA ASP A 240 -48.61 -18.30 18.21
C ASP A 240 -49.09 -19.67 17.72
N PHE A 241 -48.16 -20.55 17.32
CA PHE A 241 -48.48 -21.92 16.94
C PHE A 241 -49.18 -22.71 18.06
N GLU A 242 -48.83 -22.51 19.33
CA GLU A 242 -49.51 -23.16 20.46
C GLU A 242 -51.02 -22.83 20.52
N HIS A 243 -51.43 -21.72 19.91
CA HIS A 243 -52.82 -21.27 19.80
C HIS A 243 -53.44 -21.50 18.42
N PHE A 244 -52.65 -22.01 17.48
CA PHE A 244 -53.05 -22.18 16.09
C PHE A 244 -54.00 -23.37 15.95
N LYS A 245 -55.29 -23.08 15.77
CA LYS A 245 -56.25 -24.08 15.32
C LYS A 245 -56.19 -24.17 13.81
N TYR A 246 -55.63 -25.27 13.29
CA TYR A 246 -55.69 -25.58 11.86
C TYR A 246 -57.15 -25.56 11.37
N GLN A 247 -57.48 -24.56 10.55
CA GLN A 247 -58.78 -24.40 9.88
C GLN A 247 -58.55 -24.61 8.39
N PRO A 248 -58.62 -25.86 7.88
CA PRO A 248 -58.37 -26.13 6.48
C PRO A 248 -59.37 -25.36 5.60
N LYS A 249 -58.86 -24.63 4.60
CA LYS A 249 -59.69 -23.85 3.64
C LYS A 249 -60.66 -24.72 2.82
N ARG A 250 -60.51 -26.05 2.82
CA ARG A 250 -61.46 -27.00 2.24
C ARG A 250 -61.71 -28.15 3.22
N PRO A 251 -62.96 -28.57 3.43
CA PRO A 251 -63.25 -29.80 4.17
C PRO A 251 -62.50 -30.95 3.53
N ILE A 252 -61.78 -31.74 4.34
CA ILE A 252 -61.26 -33.03 3.89
C ILE A 252 -62.49 -33.87 3.57
N SER A 253 -62.71 -34.17 2.29
CA SER A 253 -63.77 -35.10 1.88
C SER A 253 -63.42 -36.47 2.45
N VAL A 254 -64.12 -36.86 3.51
CA VAL A 254 -64.05 -38.22 4.05
C VAL A 254 -64.97 -39.08 3.18
N THR A 255 -64.36 -39.88 2.28
CA THR A 255 -65.03 -41.04 1.67
C THR A 255 -65.01 -42.22 2.62
#